data_AF-A0A158NSX2-F1
#
_entry.id   AF-A0A158NSX2-F1
#
_cell.length_a   1.000
_cell.length_b   1.000
_cell.length_c   1.000
_cell.angle_alpha   90.00
_cell.angle_beta   90.00
_cell.angle_gamma   90.00
#
_symmetry.space_group_name_H-M   'P 1'
#
loop_
_entity.id
_entity.type
_entity.pdbx_description
1 polymer ?
#
loop_
_entity_poly.entity_id
_entity_poly.type
_entity_poly.pdbx_seq_one_letter_code
_entity_poly.pdbx_strand_id
1 'polypeptide(L)'
;MSLMLTLSGKSTVLTANYFLAIDLSNGDYKFGLVIFEIYHMISNVNESNNKFYFAKDDAEITIPKGSYEVRDINEFLKRAIYGNHTRLETIDVVHDNNNNNNNNNNNNNTDDDNSENGEYPITLRKLQHDEM
;
A
#
# COMPACT_ATOMS: atom_id res chain seq x y z
N MET A 1 -45.96 3.16 11.57
CA MET A 1 -45.25 1.94 11.99
C MET A 1 -43.95 1.84 11.20
N SER A 2 -42.90 1.22 11.74
CA SER A 2 -41.63 1.01 11.03
C SER A 2 -41.34 -0.48 10.92
N LEU A 3 -40.74 -0.87 9.78
CA LEU A 3 -40.22 -2.22 9.53
C LEU A 3 -38.72 -2.09 9.27
N MET A 4 -37.90 -2.82 10.01
CA MET A 4 -36.45 -2.88 9.79
C MET A 4 -36.10 -4.23 9.19
N LEU A 5 -35.39 -4.21 8.06
CA LEU A 5 -34.85 -5.41 7.41
C LEU A 5 -33.34 -5.41 7.58
N THR A 6 -32.79 -6.52 8.10
CA THR A 6 -31.34 -6.72 8.19
C THR A 6 -30.94 -7.69 7.08
N LEU A 7 -30.01 -7.25 6.23
CA LEU A 7 -29.43 -8.08 5.18
C LEU A 7 -27.94 -8.26 5.46
N SER A 8 -27.48 -9.52 5.49
CA SER A 8 -26.07 -9.84 5.68
C SER A 8 -25.66 -10.98 4.77
N GLY A 9 -24.41 -10.98 4.33
CA GLY A 9 -23.91 -11.97 3.38
C GLY A 9 -22.50 -11.64 2.90
N LYS A 10 -21.90 -12.59 2.18
CA LYS A 10 -20.58 -12.46 1.54
C LYS A 10 -20.66 -12.20 0.02
N SER A 11 -21.88 -12.03 -0.49
CA SER A 11 -22.15 -11.78 -1.91
C SER A 11 -22.24 -10.28 -2.19
N THR A 12 -22.06 -9.89 -3.45
CA THR A 12 -22.34 -8.52 -3.93
C THR A 12 -23.83 -8.19 -3.92
N VAL A 13 -24.70 -9.20 -3.84
CA VAL A 13 -26.16 -9.05 -3.71
C VAL A 13 -26.60 -9.56 -2.34
N LEU A 14 -27.25 -8.70 -1.56
CA LEU A 14 -27.85 -9.04 -0.28
C LEU A 14 -29.37 -9.15 -0.44
N THR A 15 -29.96 -10.22 0.10
CA THR A 15 -31.41 -10.49 0.01
C THR A 15 -31.95 -10.90 1.38
N ALA A 16 -33.20 -10.54 1.66
CA ALA A 16 -33.93 -10.95 2.84
C ALA A 16 -35.35 -11.37 2.46
N ASN A 17 -35.81 -12.46 3.06
CA ASN A 17 -37.20 -12.89 2.92
C ASN A 17 -38.05 -12.17 3.96
N TYR A 18 -39.19 -11.65 3.53
CA TYR A 18 -40.15 -10.99 4.39
C TYR A 18 -41.56 -11.46 4.02
N PHE A 19 -42.49 -11.38 4.97
CA PHE A 19 -43.88 -11.78 4.76
C PHE A 19 -44.76 -10.54 4.62
N LEU A 20 -45.74 -10.61 3.70
CA LEU A 20 -46.51 -9.51 3.11
C LEU A 20 -45.67 -8.60 2.19
N ALA A 21 -46.18 -8.36 0.99
CA ALA A 21 -45.55 -7.46 0.03
C ALA A 21 -45.45 -6.05 0.61
N ILE A 22 -44.28 -5.41 0.48
CA ILE A 22 -44.10 -4.01 0.86
C ILE A 22 -44.70 -3.16 -0.27
N ASP A 23 -45.84 -2.54 -0.01
CA ASP A 23 -46.48 -1.60 -0.93
C ASP A 23 -46.17 -0.16 -0.48
N LEU A 24 -45.53 0.60 -1.38
CA LEU A 24 -45.18 2.02 -1.19
C LEU A 24 -46.02 2.94 -2.07
N SER A 25 -47.03 2.42 -2.77
CA SER A 25 -47.79 3.14 -3.80
C SER A 25 -48.64 4.30 -3.25
N ASN A 26 -49.00 4.25 -1.98
CA ASN A 26 -49.83 5.28 -1.33
C ASN A 26 -49.05 6.55 -0.92
N GLY A 27 -47.71 6.56 -1.00
CA GLY A 27 -46.88 7.72 -0.68
C GLY A 27 -46.72 8.04 0.82
N ASP A 28 -47.43 7.33 1.70
CA ASP A 28 -47.36 7.50 3.16
C ASP A 28 -46.09 6.89 3.78
N TYR A 29 -45.39 6.05 3.01
CA TYR A 29 -44.22 5.31 3.45
C TYR A 29 -43.02 5.59 2.55
N LYS A 30 -41.83 5.62 3.14
CA LYS A 30 -40.55 5.82 2.44
C LYS A 30 -39.56 4.75 2.86
N PHE A 31 -38.70 4.36 1.93
CA PHE A 31 -37.58 3.47 2.21
C PHE A 31 -36.32 4.29 2.49
N GLY A 32 -35.54 3.90 3.50
CA GLY A 32 -34.31 4.58 3.89
C GLY A 32 -33.25 3.58 4.33
N LEU A 33 -32.02 3.78 3.87
CA LEU A 33 -30.86 3.03 4.34
C LEU A 33 -30.38 3.65 5.65
N VAL A 34 -30.51 2.93 6.75
CA VAL A 34 -30.11 3.42 8.09
C VAL A 34 -28.63 3.19 8.34
N ILE A 35 -28.11 2.01 7.97
CA ILE A 35 -26.72 1.59 8.19
C ILE A 35 -26.27 0.74 7.00
N PHE A 36 -25.03 0.92 6.56
CA PHE A 36 -24.37 0.07 5.58
C PHE A 36 -22.93 -0.21 6.01
N GLU A 37 -22.67 -1.45 6.37
CA GLU A 37 -21.35 -1.92 6.81
C GLU A 37 -20.78 -2.89 5.77
N ILE A 38 -19.55 -2.63 5.33
CA ILE A 38 -18.82 -3.50 4.42
C ILE A 38 -17.55 -3.95 5.14
N TYR A 39 -17.50 -5.21 5.58
CA TYR A 39 -16.32 -5.78 6.20
C TYR A 39 -15.31 -6.21 5.14
N HIS A 40 -14.48 -5.27 4.65
CA HIS A 40 -13.34 -5.55 3.76
C HIS A 40 -13.72 -6.27 2.43
N MET A 41 -14.99 -6.25 2.01
CA MET A 41 -15.44 -7.00 0.83
C MET A 41 -15.16 -6.30 -0.51
N ILE A 42 -14.90 -4.98 -0.50
CA ILE A 42 -14.52 -4.24 -1.71
C ILE A 42 -13.03 -3.96 -1.64
N SER A 43 -12.26 -4.73 -2.41
CA SER A 43 -10.81 -4.55 -2.52
C SER A 43 -10.48 -3.14 -3.00
N ASN A 44 -9.84 -2.35 -2.15
CA ASN A 44 -9.30 -1.05 -2.52
C ASN A 44 -7.98 -1.15 -3.32
N VAL A 45 -7.32 -2.32 -3.26
CA VAL A 45 -6.17 -2.69 -4.08
C VAL A 45 -6.55 -3.79 -5.07
N ASN A 46 -6.37 -3.52 -6.36
CA ASN A 46 -6.72 -4.40 -7.47
C ASN A 46 -5.65 -4.32 -8.60
N GLU A 47 -5.87 -5.04 -9.71
CA GLU A 47 -4.89 -5.10 -10.83
C GLU A 47 -4.53 -3.75 -11.45
N SER A 48 -5.41 -2.76 -11.40
CA SER A 48 -5.17 -1.47 -12.03
C SER A 48 -4.39 -0.49 -11.15
N ASN A 49 -4.33 -0.72 -9.83
CA ASN A 49 -3.77 0.23 -8.87
C ASN A 49 -2.84 -0.39 -7.81
N ASN A 50 -2.40 -1.64 -7.99
CA ASN A 50 -1.57 -2.34 -7.00
C ASN A 50 -0.06 -2.11 -7.14
N LYS A 51 0.37 -1.15 -7.96
CA LYS A 51 1.79 -0.86 -8.20
C LYS A 51 2.20 0.44 -7.54
N PHE A 52 3.28 0.38 -6.77
CA PHE A 52 3.90 1.53 -6.15
C PHE A 52 5.30 1.73 -6.70
N TYR A 53 5.55 2.90 -7.29
CA TYR A 53 6.83 3.26 -7.89
C TYR A 53 7.60 4.21 -6.99
N PHE A 54 8.89 3.94 -6.76
CA PHE A 54 9.75 4.78 -5.93
C PHE A 54 11.18 4.85 -6.47
N ALA A 55 11.96 5.79 -5.94
CA ALA A 55 13.31 6.13 -6.40
C ALA A 55 13.37 6.68 -7.85
N LYS A 56 14.59 7.00 -8.31
CA LYS A 56 14.83 7.52 -9.67
C LYS A 56 14.76 6.44 -10.75
N ASP A 57 14.99 5.19 -10.37
CA ASP A 57 15.04 4.04 -11.29
C ASP A 57 13.66 3.38 -11.47
N ASP A 58 12.58 4.06 -11.04
CA ASP A 58 11.20 3.56 -11.07
C ASP A 58 11.06 2.14 -10.49
N ALA A 59 11.74 1.89 -9.36
CA ALA A 59 11.65 0.64 -8.64
C ALA A 59 10.19 0.35 -8.26
N GLU A 60 9.70 -0.85 -8.58
CA GLU A 60 8.30 -1.23 -8.43
C GLU A 60 8.10 -2.14 -7.21
N ILE A 61 7.09 -1.83 -6.39
CA ILE A 61 6.56 -2.71 -5.35
C ILE A 61 5.13 -3.07 -5.72
N THR A 62 4.86 -4.36 -5.87
CA THR A 62 3.49 -4.88 -6.10
C THR A 62 2.83 -5.18 -4.76
N ILE A 63 1.75 -4.47 -4.45
CA ILE A 63 0.90 -4.75 -3.29
C ILE A 63 -0.03 -5.92 -3.66
N PRO A 64 -0.20 -6.95 -2.80
CA PRO A 64 -1.18 -8.00 -3.07
C PRO A 64 -2.60 -7.41 -3.18
N LYS A 65 -3.47 -8.02 -3.98
CA LYS A 65 -4.86 -7.56 -4.11
C LYS A 65 -5.61 -7.81 -2.82
N GLY A 66 -6.48 -6.88 -2.45
CA GLY A 66 -7.28 -7.01 -1.25
C GLY A 66 -7.82 -5.68 -0.76
N SER A 67 -8.38 -5.73 0.43
CA SER A 67 -8.85 -4.57 1.17
C SER A 67 -7.90 -4.34 2.33
N TYR A 68 -7.27 -3.18 2.35
CA TYR A 68 -6.29 -2.83 3.37
C TYR A 68 -6.66 -1.52 4.04
N GLU A 69 -6.36 -1.39 5.33
CA GLU A 69 -6.30 -0.08 5.95
C GLU A 69 -5.09 0.69 5.40
N VAL A 70 -5.18 2.02 5.36
CA VAL A 70 -4.05 2.87 4.93
C VAL A 70 -2.80 2.59 5.78
N ARG A 71 -3.00 2.25 7.06
CA ARG A 71 -1.93 1.88 8.01
C ARG A 71 -1.20 0.60 7.57
N ASP A 72 -1.93 -0.41 7.13
CA ASP A 72 -1.37 -1.69 6.69
C ASP A 72 -0.57 -1.51 5.40
N ILE A 73 -1.09 -0.71 4.46
CA ILE A 73 -0.36 -0.38 3.23
C ILE A 73 0.95 0.33 3.56
N ASN A 74 0.91 1.33 4.44
CA ASN A 74 2.11 2.07 4.86
C ASN A 74 3.15 1.16 5.53
N GLU A 75 2.73 0.24 6.41
CA GLU A 75 3.63 -0.70 7.05
C GLU A 75 4.25 -1.68 6.05
N PHE A 76 3.44 -2.20 5.12
CA PHE A 76 3.92 -3.06 4.04
C PHE A 76 4.97 -2.36 3.18
N LEU A 77 4.70 -1.12 2.74
CA LEU A 77 5.63 -0.34 1.92
C LEU A 77 6.94 -0.05 2.66
N LYS A 78 6.90 0.34 3.94
CA LYS A 78 8.12 0.53 4.75
C LYS A 78 8.95 -0.75 4.81
N ARG A 79 8.33 -1.89 5.09
CA ARG A 79 9.03 -3.19 5.13
C ARG A 79 9.62 -3.56 3.77
N ALA A 80 8.90 -3.33 2.68
CA ALA A 80 9.37 -3.63 1.33
C ALA A 80 10.53 -2.72 0.89
N ILE A 81 10.49 -1.44 1.26
CA ILE A 81 11.57 -0.47 0.96
C ILE A 81 12.79 -0.81 1.82
N TYR A 82 12.68 -0.78 3.15
CA TYR A 82 13.81 -0.96 4.05
C TYR A 82 14.35 -2.39 4.10
N GLY A 83 13.49 -3.39 3.90
CA GLY A 83 13.90 -4.81 3.84
C GLY A 83 14.65 -5.19 2.56
N ASN A 84 14.52 -4.40 1.47
CA ASN A 84 15.25 -4.63 0.23
C ASN A 84 16.62 -3.93 0.19
N HIS A 85 16.85 -2.91 1.01
CA HIS A 85 18.14 -2.21 1.07
C HIS A 85 19.28 -3.10 1.61
N THR A 86 18.99 -4.09 2.45
CA THR A 86 19.99 -5.05 2.94
C THR A 86 20.43 -6.10 1.89
N ARG A 87 19.77 -6.19 0.73
CA ARG A 87 20.10 -7.19 -0.31
C ARG A 87 20.84 -6.63 -1.53
N LEU A 88 21.08 -5.32 -1.58
CA LEU A 88 21.77 -4.65 -2.71
C LEU A 88 23.24 -4.30 -2.40
N GLU A 89 23.68 -4.35 -1.14
CA GLU A 89 25.07 -4.02 -0.77
C GLU A 89 26.09 -5.17 -0.94
N THR A 90 25.68 -6.38 -1.35
CA THR A 90 26.61 -7.51 -1.50
C THR A 90 27.21 -7.69 -2.90
N ILE A 91 26.97 -6.77 -3.84
CA ILE A 91 27.48 -6.86 -5.22
C ILE A 91 28.22 -5.57 -5.56
N ASP A 92 29.43 -5.41 -5.01
CA ASP A 92 30.57 -4.72 -5.65
C ASP A 92 31.70 -4.52 -4.63
N VAL A 93 32.35 -5.61 -4.23
CA VAL A 93 33.72 -5.53 -3.69
C VAL A 93 34.58 -6.51 -4.48
N VAL A 94 34.82 -6.19 -5.76
CA VAL A 94 36.02 -6.66 -6.47
C VAL A 94 36.77 -5.40 -6.89
N HIS A 95 37.52 -4.84 -5.94
CA HIS A 95 38.47 -3.77 -6.24
C HIS A 95 39.85 -4.40 -6.43
N ASP A 96 40.19 -4.66 -7.68
CA ASP A 96 41.56 -4.97 -8.12
C ASP A 96 42.47 -3.79 -7.78
N ASN A 97 43.33 -3.93 -6.78
CA ASN A 97 44.42 -2.99 -6.54
C ASN A 97 45.78 -3.67 -6.67
N ASN A 98 46.38 -3.40 -7.82
CA ASN A 98 47.75 -3.71 -8.18
C ASN A 98 48.71 -3.00 -7.20
N ASN A 99 49.62 -3.80 -6.65
CA ASN A 99 50.48 -3.48 -5.51
C ASN A 99 51.76 -2.79 -5.98
N ASN A 100 52.05 -1.54 -5.55
CA ASN A 100 53.45 -1.16 -5.28
C ASN A 100 53.64 0.11 -4.44
N ASN A 101 54.61 -0.01 -3.53
CA ASN A 101 55.37 1.00 -2.77
C ASN A 101 54.76 1.63 -1.51
N ASN A 102 54.99 0.89 -0.41
CA ASN A 102 55.53 1.33 0.89
C ASN A 102 55.79 2.84 1.06
N ASN A 103 55.09 3.45 2.02
CA ASN A 103 55.78 3.96 3.20
C ASN A 103 54.84 4.09 4.41
N ASN A 104 55.28 3.49 5.52
CA ASN A 104 54.64 3.53 6.83
C ASN A 104 54.58 4.95 7.38
N ASN A 105 53.42 5.35 7.91
CA ASN A 105 53.30 5.74 9.31
C ASN A 105 51.82 5.79 9.76
N ASN A 106 51.49 4.81 10.60
CA ASN A 106 50.39 4.75 11.57
C ASN A 106 50.34 6.02 12.44
N ASN A 107 49.23 6.52 13.00
CA ASN A 107 47.84 6.09 13.06
C ASN A 107 46.99 7.33 13.46
N ASN A 108 45.88 7.50 12.74
CA ASN A 108 44.52 7.85 13.20
C ASN A 108 44.26 9.23 13.86
N ASN A 109 44.10 10.28 13.03
CA ASN A 109 42.87 11.09 13.08
C ASN A 109 41.83 10.36 12.19
N THR A 110 40.52 10.49 12.31
CA THR A 110 39.68 11.62 11.83
C THR A 110 38.27 11.00 11.92
N ASP A 111 37.42 11.45 12.83
CA ASP A 111 36.35 12.43 12.59
C ASP A 111 35.02 11.77 12.23
N ASP A 112 34.00 12.21 12.97
CA ASP A 112 32.60 12.36 12.58
C ASP A 112 31.83 11.13 12.10
N ASP A 113 31.28 10.39 13.07
CA ASP A 113 30.03 9.62 12.91
C ASP A 113 28.84 10.58 12.69
N ASN A 114 28.81 11.30 11.57
CA ASN A 114 27.57 11.85 11.03
C ASN A 114 26.88 10.73 10.26
N SER A 115 26.18 9.87 10.99
CA SER A 115 25.10 9.05 10.43
C SER A 115 23.99 10.00 9.98
N GLU A 116 24.13 10.53 8.77
CA GLU A 116 23.08 11.24 8.08
C GLU A 116 21.91 10.28 7.92
N ASN A 117 20.85 10.55 8.69
CA ASN A 117 19.51 10.02 8.50
C ASN A 117 19.04 10.37 7.10
N GLY A 118 19.44 9.56 6.10
CA GLY A 118 19.06 9.71 4.71
C GLY A 118 17.55 9.56 4.55
N GLU A 119 16.83 10.65 4.80
CA GLU A 119 15.45 10.84 4.37
C GLU A 119 15.45 10.86 2.85
N TYR A 120 15.23 9.70 2.24
CA TYR A 120 15.00 9.62 0.81
C TYR A 120 13.60 10.20 0.52
N PRO A 121 13.50 11.27 -0.28
CA PRO A 121 12.21 11.87 -0.57
C PRO A 121 11.34 10.90 -1.37
N ILE A 122 10.22 10.49 -0.77
CA ILE A 122 9.19 9.70 -1.45
C ILE A 122 8.50 10.63 -2.46
N THR A 123 8.81 10.47 -3.74
CA THR A 123 8.15 11.24 -4.81
C THR A 123 6.94 10.46 -5.30
N LEU A 124 5.73 10.92 -4.96
CA LEU A 124 4.48 10.36 -5.46
C LEU A 124 4.20 10.90 -6.87
N ARG A 125 4.22 10.04 -7.90
CA ARG A 125 3.77 10.40 -9.26
C ARG A 125 2.37 9.83 -9.52
N LYS A 126 1.47 10.66 -10.04
CA LYS A 126 0.15 10.24 -10.51
C LYS A 126 0.30 9.70 -11.94
N LEU A 127 -0.19 8.49 -12.21
CA LEU A 127 -0.30 7.98 -13.58
C LEU A 127 -1.32 8.83 -14.36
N GLN A 128 -0.88 9.45 -15.45
CA GLN A 128 -1.78 9.98 -16.47
C GLN A 128 -2.37 8.78 -17.20
N HIS A 129 -3.68 8.59 -17.07
CA HIS A 129 -4.41 7.69 -17.94
C HIS A 129 -4.57 8.38 -19.29
N ASP A 130 -3.93 7.83 -20.32
CA ASP A 130 -4.26 8.18 -21.69
C ASP A 130 -5.67 7.64 -21.97
N GLU A 131 -6.60 8.56 -22.23
CA GLU A 131 -7.94 8.24 -22.73
C GLU A 131 -7.79 7.49 -24.06
N MET A 132 -8.40 6.30 -24.16
CA MET A 132 -8.57 5.56 -25.40
C MET A 132 -10.05 5.51 -25.77
#